data_AF-A0A1Z8LL45-F1
#
_entry.id   AF-A0A1Z8LL45-F1
#
_cell.length_a   1.000
_cell.length_b   1.000
_cell.length_c   1.000
_cell.angle_alpha   90.00
_cell.angle_beta   90.00
_cell.angle_gamma   90.00
#
_symmetry.space_group_name_H-M   'P 1'
#
loop_
_entity.id
_entity.type
_entity.pdbx_description
1 polymer ?
#
loop_
_entity_poly.entity_id
_entity_poly.type
_entity_poly.pdbx_seq_one_letter_code
_entity_poly.pdbx_strand_id
1 'polypeptide(L)'
;MEVFTFIAEVGAPIAGALIMAFFIFTVLKQILDGVIDQIETLTSFCKMLEDRARVGCNELIKIDLLVSSALHLTPPIDRVARAENFRTNQDGEPQEVKLDVRRD
;
A
#
# COMPACT_ATOMS: atom_id res chain seq x y z
N MET A 1 2.75 -47.95 -43.15
CA MET A 1 2.37 -47.99 -41.72
C MET A 1 3.46 -47.39 -40.82
N GLU A 2 4.74 -47.42 -41.19
CA GLU A 2 5.83 -46.91 -40.34
C GLU A 2 5.81 -45.39 -40.03
N VAL A 3 5.36 -44.56 -40.98
CA VAL A 3 5.29 -43.10 -40.78
C VAL A 3 4.25 -42.72 -39.72
N PHE A 4 3.12 -43.43 -39.65
CA PHE A 4 2.09 -43.17 -38.64
C PHE A 4 2.51 -43.66 -37.25
N THR A 5 3.25 -44.76 -37.14
CA THR A 5 3.84 -45.22 -35.88
C THR A 5 4.92 -44.26 -35.37
N PHE A 6 5.76 -43.72 -36.27
CA PHE A 6 6.76 -42.72 -35.90
C PHE A 6 6.11 -41.43 -35.39
N ILE A 7 5.06 -40.94 -36.06
CA ILE A 7 4.28 -39.78 -35.62
C ILE A 7 3.62 -40.04 -34.25
N ALA A 8 3.12 -41.26 -34.01
CA ALA A 8 2.54 -41.62 -32.73
C ALA A 8 3.58 -41.68 -31.59
N GLU A 9 4.78 -42.19 -31.86
CA GLU A 9 5.87 -42.27 -30.88
C GLU A 9 6.43 -40.89 -30.50
N VAL A 10 6.49 -39.94 -31.42
CA VAL A 10 6.92 -38.56 -31.11
C VAL A 10 5.79 -37.67 -30.60
N GLY A 11 4.53 -38.00 -30.92
CA GLY A 11 3.35 -37.25 -30.49
C GLY A 11 3.13 -37.33 -28.98
N ALA A 12 3.30 -38.51 -28.38
CA ALA A 12 3.18 -38.70 -26.93
C ALA A 12 4.17 -37.86 -26.10
N PRO A 13 5.49 -37.85 -26.37
CA PRO A 13 6.45 -37.02 -25.64
C PRO A 13 6.26 -35.51 -25.90
N ILE A 14 5.86 -35.09 -27.10
CA ILE A 14 5.57 -33.67 -27.39
C ILE A 14 4.34 -33.21 -26.61
N ALA A 15 3.26 -33.99 -26.60
CA ALA A 15 2.06 -33.68 -25.83
C ALA A 15 2.35 -33.63 -24.32
N GLY A 16 3.15 -34.57 -23.81
CA GLY A 16 3.60 -34.58 -22.42
C GLY A 16 4.42 -33.34 -22.05
N ALA A 17 5.34 -32.92 -22.92
CA ALA A 17 6.15 -31.72 -22.71
C ALA A 17 5.29 -30.43 -22.69
N LEU A 18 4.29 -30.32 -23.57
CA LEU A 18 3.39 -29.17 -23.61
C LEU A 18 2.53 -29.06 -22.33
N ILE A 19 2.00 -30.18 -21.85
CA ILE A 19 1.22 -30.22 -20.60
C ILE A 19 2.11 -29.82 -19.41
N MET A 20 3.32 -30.36 -19.33
CA MET A 20 4.27 -30.02 -18.27
C MET A 20 4.72 -28.56 -18.33
N ALA A 21 4.97 -28.02 -19.53
CA ALA A 21 5.31 -26.61 -19.70
C ALA A 21 4.20 -25.68 -19.23
N PHE A 22 2.94 -26.01 -19.56
CA PHE A 22 1.78 -25.25 -19.10
C PHE A 22 1.58 -25.35 -17.59
N PHE A 23 1.80 -26.53 -17.01
CA PHE A 23 1.71 -26.75 -15.57
C PHE A 23 2.75 -25.92 -14.80
N ILE A 24 4.02 -25.97 -15.20
CA ILE A 24 5.10 -25.19 -14.56
C ILE A 24 4.81 -23.69 -14.63
N PHE A 25 4.34 -23.20 -15.78
CA PHE A 25 3.96 -21.80 -15.93
C PHE A 25 2.88 -21.39 -14.92
N THR A 26 1.86 -22.23 -14.73
CA THR A 26 0.75 -21.97 -13.80
C THR A 26 1.24 -21.91 -12.35
N VAL A 27 2.14 -22.81 -11.95
CA VAL A 27 2.72 -22.82 -10.60
C VAL A 27 3.57 -21.57 -10.34
N LEU A 28 4.40 -21.16 -11.31
CA LEU A 28 5.20 -19.94 -11.18
C LEU A 28 4.31 -18.69 -11.04
N LYS A 29 3.23 -18.61 -11.82
CA LYS A 29 2.25 -17.54 -11.71
C LYS A 29 1.58 -17.54 -10.33
N GLN A 30 1.18 -18.70 -9.82
CA GLN A 30 0.54 -18.81 -8.50
C GLN A 30 1.47 -18.35 -7.37
N ILE A 31 2.75 -18.67 -7.44
CA ILE A 31 3.74 -18.20 -6.45
C ILE A 31 3.90 -16.68 -6.54
N LEU A 32 4.00 -16.11 -7.74
CA LEU A 32 4.15 -14.66 -7.91
C LEU A 32 2.92 -13.89 -7.43
N ASP A 33 1.72 -14.32 -7.84
CA ASP A 33 0.45 -13.72 -7.41
C ASP A 33 0.33 -13.81 -5.87
N GLY A 34 0.72 -14.94 -5.27
CA GLY A 34 0.73 -15.09 -3.80
C GLY A 34 1.71 -14.16 -3.06
N VAL A 35 2.81 -13.74 -3.71
CA VAL A 35 3.73 -12.73 -3.14
C VAL A 35 3.13 -11.32 -3.29
N ILE A 36 2.48 -11.04 -4.42
CA ILE A 36 1.80 -9.75 -4.64
C ILE A 36 0.72 -9.53 -3.57
N ASP A 37 -0.14 -10.53 -3.34
CA ASP A 37 -1.21 -10.45 -2.33
C ASP A 37 -0.66 -10.18 -0.91
N GLN A 38 0.49 -10.77 -0.56
CA GLN A 38 1.14 -10.52 0.72
C GLN A 38 1.63 -9.08 0.86
N ILE A 39 2.21 -8.52 -0.21
CA ILE A 39 2.66 -7.12 -0.24
C ILE A 39 1.47 -6.18 -0.14
N GLU A 40 0.37 -6.45 -0.85
CA GLU A 40 -0.86 -5.64 -0.77
C GLU A 40 -1.46 -5.67 0.64
N THR A 41 -1.51 -6.85 1.26
CA THR A 41 -1.99 -7.01 2.64
C THR A 41 -1.13 -6.22 3.63
N LEU A 42 0.19 -6.30 3.51
CA LEU A 42 1.12 -5.54 4.35
C LEU A 42 0.95 -4.03 4.13
N THR A 43 0.79 -3.60 2.87
CA THR A 43 0.54 -2.20 2.52
C THR A 43 -0.75 -1.70 3.16
N SER A 44 -1.81 -2.51 3.17
CA SER A 44 -3.05 -2.18 3.87
C SER A 44 -2.85 -2.04 5.38
N PHE A 45 -2.05 -2.90 6.01
CA PHE A 45 -1.73 -2.75 7.43
C PHE A 45 -0.94 -1.48 7.71
N CYS A 46 0.06 -1.14 6.88
CA CYS A 46 0.80 0.11 7.00
C CYS A 46 -0.11 1.33 6.91
N LYS A 47 -1.06 1.36 5.95
CA LYS A 47 -2.06 2.43 5.84
C LYS A 47 -2.92 2.55 7.09
N MET A 48 -3.43 1.45 7.62
CA MET A 48 -4.21 1.46 8.86
C MET A 48 -3.41 1.95 10.08
N LEU A 49 -2.13 1.59 10.16
CA LEU A 49 -1.24 2.10 11.21
C LEU A 49 -0.98 3.59 11.05
N GLU A 50 -0.79 4.06 9.82
CA GLU A 50 -0.64 5.49 9.53
C GLU A 50 -1.88 6.28 9.97
N ASP A 51 -3.08 5.79 9.64
CA ASP A 51 -4.33 6.44 10.05
C ASP A 51 -4.45 6.57 11.57
N ARG A 52 -4.09 5.51 12.31
CA ARG A 52 -4.08 5.56 13.78
C ARG A 52 -3.03 6.52 14.32
N ALA A 53 -1.83 6.53 13.76
CA ALA A 53 -0.79 7.48 14.14
C ALA A 53 -1.24 8.93 13.89
N ARG A 54 -1.89 9.18 12.75
CA ARG A 54 -2.43 10.49 12.37
C ARG A 54 -3.55 10.95 13.31
N VAL A 55 -4.49 10.07 13.62
CA VAL A 55 -5.55 10.34 14.61
C VAL A 55 -4.96 10.61 15.99
N GLY A 56 -3.99 9.79 16.42
CA GLY A 56 -3.30 9.97 17.70
C GLY A 56 -2.55 11.30 17.80
N CYS A 57 -1.84 11.71 16.73
CA CYS A 57 -1.19 13.02 16.67
C CYS A 57 -2.20 14.18 16.79
N ASN A 58 -3.36 14.06 16.15
CA ASN A 58 -4.42 15.06 16.24
C ASN A 58 -5.01 15.15 17.67
N GLU A 59 -5.22 14.00 18.32
CA GLU A 59 -5.69 13.96 19.72
C GLU A 59 -4.66 14.57 20.69
N LEU A 60 -3.37 14.31 20.50
CA LEU A 60 -2.30 14.91 21.30
C LEU A 60 -2.29 16.45 21.19
N ILE A 61 -2.49 16.98 19.98
CA ILE A 61 -2.59 18.43 19.76
C ILE A 61 -3.81 19.01 20.50
N LYS A 62 -4.96 18.34 20.43
CA LYS A 62 -6.16 18.77 21.16
C LYS A 62 -5.93 18.78 22.66
N ILE A 63 -5.26 17.76 23.21
CA ILE A 63 -4.92 17.71 24.64
C ILE A 63 -4.03 18.89 25.02
N ASP A 64 -2.98 19.19 24.25
CA ASP A 64 -2.06 20.30 24.51
C ASP A 64 -2.78 21.67 24.49
N LEU A 65 -3.74 21.86 23.58
CA LEU A 65 -4.61 23.03 23.53
C LEU A 65 -5.53 23.11 24.76
N LEU A 66 -6.19 22.01 25.13
CA LEU A 66 -7.09 21.96 26.28
C LEU A 66 -6.33 22.22 27.60
N VAL A 67 -5.17 21.59 27.77
CA VAL A 67 -4.30 21.77 28.95
C VAL A 67 -3.81 23.21 29.01
N SER A 68 -3.35 23.80 27.89
CA SER A 68 -2.94 25.20 27.86
C SER A 68 -4.08 26.15 28.24
N SER A 69 -5.29 25.89 27.73
CA SER A 69 -6.48 26.67 28.09
C SER A 69 -6.88 26.53 29.56
N ALA A 70 -6.75 25.34 30.14
CA ALA A 70 -7.08 25.05 31.53
C ALA A 70 -6.06 25.66 32.52
N LEU A 71 -4.78 25.76 32.12
CA LEU A 71 -3.73 26.40 32.93
C LEU A 71 -3.57 27.90 32.63
N HIS A 72 -4.45 28.51 31.82
CA HIS A 72 -4.33 29.91 31.36
C HIS A 72 -2.97 30.24 30.70
N LEU A 73 -2.33 29.25 30.07
CA LEU A 73 -1.12 29.43 29.29
C LEU A 73 -1.48 29.82 27.86
N THR A 74 -0.65 30.63 27.22
CA THR A 74 -0.81 30.93 25.79
C THR A 74 -0.77 29.63 25.00
N PRO A 75 -1.86 29.25 24.31
CA PRO A 75 -1.90 28.02 23.55
C PRO A 75 -0.86 28.06 22.41
N PRO A 76 -0.20 26.94 22.10
CA PRO A 76 0.90 26.89 21.13
C PRO A 76 0.39 26.85 19.68
N ILE A 77 -0.23 27.95 19.23
CA ILE A 77 -0.92 28.07 17.93
C ILE A 77 0.02 27.83 16.75
N ASP A 78 1.28 28.25 16.83
CA ASP A 78 2.28 28.03 15.76
C ASP A 78 2.56 26.55 15.50
N ARG A 79 2.50 25.71 16.55
CA ARG A 79 2.71 24.27 16.44
C ARG A 79 1.49 23.59 15.82
N VAL A 80 0.29 24.05 16.16
CA VAL A 80 -0.98 23.57 15.58
C VAL A 80 -1.08 23.95 14.11
N ALA A 81 -0.82 25.22 13.77
CA ALA A 81 -0.83 25.70 12.39
C ALA A 81 0.14 24.89 11.51
N ARG A 82 1.31 24.50 12.04
CA ARG A 82 2.26 23.64 11.30
C ARG A 82 1.78 22.19 11.14
N ALA A 83 1.10 21.63 12.14
CA ALA A 83 0.61 20.26 12.11
C ALA A 83 -0.63 20.09 11.21
N GLU A 84 -1.46 21.13 11.07
CA GLU A 84 -2.66 21.17 10.21
C GLU A 84 -2.34 21.48 8.73
N ASN A 85 -1.11 21.88 8.40
CA ASN A 85 -0.72 22.28 7.05
C ASN A 85 -0.51 21.11 6.06
N PHE A 86 -0.74 19.86 6.46
CA PHE A 86 -0.69 18.71 5.55
C PHE A 86 -2.08 18.46 4.95
N ARG A 87 -2.36 19.02 3.77
CA ARG A 87 -3.55 18.61 3.01
C ARG A 87 -3.24 17.34 2.22
N THR A 88 -4.16 16.39 2.27
CA THR A 88 -4.20 15.22 1.40
C THR A 88 -5.10 15.54 0.19
N ASN A 89 -4.73 15.09 -1.01
CA ASN A 89 -5.52 15.30 -2.24
C ASN A 89 -6.88 14.59 -2.15
N GLN A 90 -7.77 14.89 -3.10
CA GLN A 90 -9.02 14.13 -3.30
C GLN A 90 -8.76 12.62 -3.49
N ASP A 91 -7.53 12.22 -3.85
CA ASP A 91 -7.09 10.84 -4.07
C ASP A 91 -6.40 10.18 -2.86
N GLY A 92 -6.30 10.84 -1.70
CA GLY A 92 -5.69 10.23 -0.50
C GLY A 92 -4.15 10.33 -0.41
N GLU A 93 -3.51 10.96 -1.40
CA GLU A 93 -2.05 11.19 -1.43
C GLU A 93 -1.65 12.47 -0.64
N PRO A 94 -0.57 12.45 0.16
CA PRO A 94 -0.07 13.64 0.86
C PRO A 94 0.34 14.73 -0.14
N GLN A 95 -0.33 15.88 -0.13
CA GLN A 95 0.10 17.02 -0.95
C GLN A 95 1.24 17.73 -0.20
N GLU A 96 2.45 17.72 -0.77
CA GLU A 96 3.60 18.49 -0.29
C GLU A 96 3.46 19.99 -0.61
N VAL A 97 2.24 20.53 -0.55
CA VAL A 97 2.00 21.96 -0.74
C VAL A 97 1.97 22.59 0.63
N LYS A 98 3.09 23.22 1.02
CA LYS A 98 3.09 24.21 2.10
C LYS A 98 2.03 25.26 1.76
N LEU A 99 0.92 25.25 2.48
CA LEU A 99 0.13 26.47 2.63
C LEU A 99 1.05 27.49 3.27
N ASP A 100 1.51 28.45 2.45
CA ASP A 100 2.21 29.61 2.97
C ASP A 100 1.22 30.35 3.87
N VAL A 101 1.39 30.18 5.18
CA VAL A 101 0.63 30.89 6.21
C VAL A 101 0.96 32.38 6.24
N ARG A 102 1.89 32.86 5.39
CA ARG A 102 1.97 34.28 5.03
C ARG A 102 0.96 34.60 3.94
N ARG A 103 -0.31 34.69 4.32
CA ARG A 103 -1.25 35.56 3.62
C ARG A 103 -1.71 36.57 4.65
N ASP A 104 -0.99 37.70 4.64
CA ASP A 104 -1.27 39.00 5.25
C ASP A 104 -1.96 39.02 6.63
#